data_AF-A0A3A5JLX1-F1
#
_entry.id   AF-A0A3A5JLX1-F1
#
_cell.length_a   1.000
_cell.length_b   1.000
_cell.length_c   1.000
_cell.angle_alpha   90.00
_cell.angle_beta   90.00
_cell.angle_gamma   90.00
#
_symmetry.space_group_name_H-M   'P 1'
#
loop_
_entity.id
_entity.type
_entity.pdbx_description
1 polymer ?
#
loop_
_entity_poly.entity_id
_entity_poly.type
_entity_poly.pdbx_seq_one_letter_code
_entity_poly.pdbx_strand_id
1 'polypeptide(L)'
;MSDAGVRRSFNSSFITYQCHCGWVGDDSDIDDWDIQPETDRAVRICPSCGEPVPEWGTHRPLSGISAVARGPLRAALVEFERTE
;
A
#
# COMPACT_ATOMS: atom_id res chain seq x y z
N MET A 1 -41.49 19.60 10.12
CA MET A 1 -40.66 18.41 9.96
C MET A 1 -39.61 18.74 8.90
N SER A 2 -38.48 19.27 9.32
CA SER A 2 -37.38 19.62 8.42
C SER A 2 -36.35 18.51 8.52
N ASP A 3 -36.34 17.63 7.52
CA ASP A 3 -35.36 16.56 7.38
C ASP A 3 -34.00 17.20 7.09
N ALA A 4 -33.24 17.46 8.15
CA ALA A 4 -31.85 17.84 8.07
C ALA A 4 -31.06 16.58 7.67
N GLY A 5 -31.12 16.26 6.37
CA GLY A 5 -30.29 15.23 5.77
C GLY A 5 -28.83 15.58 6.00
N VAL A 6 -28.23 14.95 7.01
CA VAL A 6 -26.79 14.98 7.24
C VAL A 6 -26.15 14.35 6.00
N ARG A 7 -25.71 15.19 5.06
CA ARG A 7 -24.76 14.77 4.02
C ARG A 7 -23.48 14.42 4.77
N ARG A 8 -23.37 13.15 5.17
CA ARG A 8 -22.11 12.57 5.61
C ARG A 8 -21.20 12.64 4.41
N SER A 9 -20.38 13.70 4.36
CA SER A 9 -19.22 13.74 3.49
C SER A 9 -18.33 12.60 3.98
N PHE A 10 -18.45 11.43 3.35
CA PHE A 10 -17.43 10.40 3.45
C PHE A 10 -16.23 10.94 2.69
N ASN A 11 -15.53 11.89 3.31
CA ASN A 11 -14.26 12.39 2.85
C ASN A 11 -13.29 11.22 3.01
N SER A 12 -13.16 10.42 1.94
CA SER A 12 -12.17 9.37 1.83
C SER A 12 -10.83 9.98 2.18
N SER A 13 -10.34 9.66 3.37
CA SER A 13 -9.08 10.19 3.90
C SER A 13 -7.96 9.42 3.22
N PHE A 14 -7.77 9.69 1.93
CA PHE A 14 -6.63 9.18 1.20
C PHE A 14 -5.37 9.84 1.76
N ILE A 15 -4.35 9.02 1.99
CA ILE A 15 -3.06 9.52 2.43
C ILE A 15 -2.27 9.87 1.18
N THR A 16 -1.91 11.14 1.03
CA THR A 16 -1.04 11.58 -0.07
C THR A 16 0.42 11.24 0.26
N TYR A 17 1.09 10.62 -0.71
CA TYR A 17 2.49 10.26 -0.66
C TYR A 17 3.30 11.06 -1.69
N GLN A 18 4.58 11.27 -1.37
CA GLN A 18 5.54 11.91 -2.27
C GLN A 18 6.81 11.07 -2.35
N CYS A 19 7.30 10.84 -3.57
CA CYS A 19 8.57 10.18 -3.83
C CYS A 19 9.66 11.22 -4.16
N HIS A 20 10.92 10.88 -3.90
CA HIS A 20 12.07 11.70 -4.28
C HIS A 20 12.22 11.89 -5.80
N CYS A 21 11.63 11.00 -6.61
CA CYS A 21 11.61 11.12 -8.07
C CYS A 21 10.65 12.21 -8.57
N GLY A 22 9.86 12.81 -7.68
CA GLY A 22 8.90 13.87 -7.98
C GLY A 22 7.45 13.39 -8.11
N TRP A 23 7.20 12.08 -8.04
CA TRP A 23 5.84 11.54 -8.02
C TRP A 23 5.09 11.97 -6.75
N VAL A 24 3.84 12.39 -6.92
CA VAL A 24 2.90 12.71 -5.84
C VAL A 24 1.55 12.10 -6.21
N GLY A 25 0.96 11.34 -5.29
CA GLY A 25 -0.32 10.67 -5.48
C GLY A 25 -0.84 10.11 -4.17
N ASP A 26 -2.00 9.49 -4.22
CA ASP A 26 -2.67 8.98 -3.03
C ASP A 26 -2.37 7.49 -2.79
N ASP A 27 -2.71 6.98 -1.61
CA ASP A 27 -2.46 5.59 -1.24
C ASP A 27 -3.15 4.57 -2.16
N SER A 28 -4.24 4.99 -2.83
CA SER A 28 -4.97 4.23 -3.83
C SER A 28 -4.28 4.13 -5.19
N ASP A 29 -3.30 4.98 -5.47
CA ASP A 29 -2.53 4.96 -6.72
C ASP A 29 -1.33 3.99 -6.65
N ILE A 30 -1.12 3.35 -5.50
CA ILE A 30 0.00 2.46 -5.24
C ILE A 30 -0.51 1.02 -5.14
N ASP A 31 -0.32 0.27 -6.21
CA ASP A 31 -0.67 -1.15 -6.28
C ASP A 31 0.53 -2.08 -6.10
N ASP A 32 1.76 -1.59 -6.26
CA ASP A 32 2.93 -2.45 -6.29
C ASP A 32 3.67 -2.54 -4.94
N TRP A 33 4.18 -3.74 -4.66
CA TRP A 33 4.85 -4.09 -3.42
C TRP A 33 6.16 -4.83 -3.69
N ASP A 34 7.22 -4.42 -3.01
CA ASP A 34 8.50 -5.08 -2.95
C ASP A 34 8.55 -5.98 -1.72
N ILE A 35 8.68 -7.29 -1.94
CA ILE A 35 8.75 -8.30 -0.88
C ILE A 35 10.22 -8.59 -0.59
N GLN A 36 10.68 -8.22 0.61
CA GLN A 36 12.08 -8.29 1.03
C GLN A 36 12.25 -9.35 2.13
N PRO A 37 12.42 -10.64 1.79
CA PRO A 37 12.51 -11.73 2.76
C PRO A 37 13.71 -11.60 3.69
N GLU A 38 14.83 -11.05 3.22
CA GLU A 38 16.06 -10.87 3.99
C GLU A 38 15.92 -9.89 5.15
N THR A 39 14.92 -8.99 5.08
CA THR A 39 14.58 -8.05 6.16
C THR A 39 13.17 -8.25 6.74
N ASP A 40 12.52 -9.36 6.37
CA ASP A 40 11.18 -9.77 6.78
C ASP A 40 10.13 -8.64 6.68
N ARG A 41 10.07 -8.00 5.51
CA ARG A 41 9.16 -6.87 5.27
C ARG A 41 8.62 -6.79 3.84
N ALA A 42 7.45 -6.16 3.71
CA ALA A 42 6.92 -5.70 2.44
C ALA A 42 6.90 -4.17 2.41
N VAL A 43 7.33 -3.59 1.29
CA VAL A 43 7.49 -2.15 1.09
C VAL A 43 6.71 -1.72 -0.16
N ARG A 44 6.06 -0.56 -0.12
CA ARG A 44 5.38 0.00 -1.30
C ARG A 44 6.40 0.44 -2.36
N ILE A 45 6.07 0.23 -3.63
CA ILE A 45 6.88 0.67 -4.77
C ILE A 45 6.33 1.98 -5.35
N CYS A 46 7.21 2.92 -5.71
CA CYS A 46 6.80 4.11 -6.44
C CYS A 46 6.35 3.77 -7.88
N PRO A 47 5.12 4.13 -8.30
CA PRO A 47 4.63 3.84 -9.66
C PRO A 47 5.45 4.53 -10.76
N SER A 48 6.15 5.63 -10.44
CA SER A 48 6.89 6.40 -11.42
C SER A 48 8.33 5.94 -11.64
N CYS A 49 9.03 5.52 -10.58
CA CYS A 49 10.45 5.16 -10.68
C CYS A 49 10.75 3.70 -10.34
N GLY A 50 9.78 2.92 -9.86
CA GLY A 50 9.95 1.52 -9.52
C GLY A 50 10.78 1.26 -8.25
N GLU A 51 11.19 2.31 -7.55
CA GLU A 51 11.97 2.19 -6.31
C GLU A 51 11.05 1.88 -5.12
N PRO A 52 11.47 0.99 -4.20
CA PRO A 52 10.77 0.79 -2.94
C PRO A 52 10.91 2.04 -2.06
N VAL A 53 9.80 2.47 -1.45
CA VAL A 53 9.74 3.68 -0.61
C VAL A 53 9.27 3.32 0.82
N PRO A 54 10.18 2.94 1.72
CA PRO A 54 9.85 2.56 3.10
C PRO A 54 9.10 3.63 3.91
N GLU A 55 9.30 4.90 3.57
CA GLU A 55 8.68 6.06 4.22
C GLU A 55 7.16 6.08 4.04
N TRP A 56 6.63 5.39 3.02
CA TRP A 56 5.19 5.21 2.78
C TRP A 56 4.57 4.08 3.64
N GLY A 57 5.36 3.53 4.56
CA GLY A 57 4.98 2.47 5.46
C GLY A 57 5.54 1.11 5.01
N THR A 58 5.96 0.33 5.99
CA THR A 58 6.43 -1.06 5.80
C THR A 58 5.58 -2.02 6.60
N HIS A 59 5.24 -3.17 6.03
CA HIS A 59 4.52 -4.22 6.73
C HIS A 59 5.47 -5.34 7.15
N ARG A 60 5.38 -5.74 8.42
CA ARG A 60 6.17 -6.81 9.05
C ARG A 60 5.35 -7.52 10.12
N PRO A 61 5.65 -8.77 10.46
CA PRO A 61 6.50 -9.71 9.72
C PRO A 61 5.79 -10.23 8.45
N LEU A 62 6.52 -10.77 7.47
CA LEU A 62 5.93 -11.31 6.23
C LEU A 62 4.91 -12.41 6.52
N SER A 63 5.23 -13.32 7.44
CA SER A 63 4.33 -14.39 7.89
C SER A 63 3.01 -13.87 8.46
N GLY A 64 3.06 -12.78 9.23
CA GLY A 64 1.89 -12.15 9.82
C GLY A 64 1.02 -11.46 8.78
N ILE A 65 1.65 -10.77 7.83
CA ILE A 65 0.92 -10.03 6.79
C ILE A 65 0.32 -10.98 5.76
N SER A 66 0.97 -12.11 5.43
CA SER A 66 0.40 -13.13 4.53
C SER A 66 -0.96 -13.66 4.99
N ALA A 67 -1.20 -13.68 6.31
CA ALA A 67 -2.48 -14.13 6.88
C ALA A 67 -3.62 -13.11 6.73
N VAL A 68 -3.32 -11.82 6.60
CA VAL A 68 -4.32 -10.72 6.63
C VAL A 68 -4.33 -9.86 5.36
N ALA A 69 -3.30 -9.95 4.52
CA ALA A 69 -3.14 -9.16 3.33
C ALA A 69 -4.30 -9.39 2.36
N ARG A 70 -4.66 -8.31 1.64
CA ARG A 70 -5.70 -8.29 0.62
C ARG A 70 -5.23 -7.50 -0.58
N GLY A 71 -5.95 -7.66 -1.68
CA GLY A 71 -5.70 -6.88 -2.89
C GLY A 71 -4.26 -7.04 -3.40
N PRO A 72 -3.61 -5.95 -3.83
CA PRO A 72 -2.31 -6.03 -4.48
C PRO A 72 -1.19 -6.61 -3.59
N LEU A 73 -1.16 -6.29 -2.29
CA LEU A 73 -0.18 -6.86 -1.36
C LEU A 73 -0.30 -8.39 -1.27
N ARG A 74 -1.52 -8.93 -1.26
CA ARG A 74 -1.72 -10.40 -1.25
C ARG A 74 -1.24 -11.03 -2.55
N ALA A 75 -1.47 -10.37 -3.68
CA ALA A 75 -1.00 -10.86 -4.98
C ALA A 75 0.54 -10.94 -5.02
N ALA A 76 1.23 -9.89 -4.58
CA ALA A 76 2.69 -9.84 -4.51
C ALA A 76 3.28 -10.94 -3.60
N LEU A 77 2.68 -11.15 -2.41
CA LEU A 77 3.10 -12.23 -1.51
C LEU A 77 2.94 -13.61 -2.12
N VAL A 78 1.83 -13.88 -2.82
CA VAL A 78 1.59 -15.17 -3.49
C VAL A 78 2.55 -15.39 -4.66
N GLU A 79 2.91 -14.34 -5.40
CA GLU A 79 3.89 -14.42 -6.48
C GLU A 79 5.29 -14.71 -5.95
N PHE A 80 5.68 -14.03 -4.87
CA PHE A 80 6.93 -14.30 -4.16
C PHE A 80 6.99 -15.75 -3.67
N GLU A 81 5.94 -16.24 -2.98
CA GLU A 81 5.82 -17.63 -2.49
C GLU A 81 5.90 -18.69 -3.59
N ARG A 82 5.71 -18.34 -4.86
CA ARG A 82 5.81 -19.26 -6.02
C ARG A 82 7.19 -19.27 -6.68
N THR A 83 7.98 -18.22 -6.45
CA THR A 83 9.29 -18.04 -7.09
C THR A 83 10.40 -18.68 -6.26
N GLU A 84 10.15 -18.88 -4.96
CA GLU A 84 10.96 -19.65 -4.01
C GLU A 84 10.63 -21.15 -4.04
#